data_AF-A0A354YB86-F1
#
_entry.id   AF-A0A354YB86-F1
#
_cell.length_a   1.000
_cell.length_b   1.000
_cell.length_c   1.000
_cell.angle_alpha   90.00
_cell.angle_beta   90.00
_cell.angle_gamma   90.00
#
_symmetry.space_group_name_H-M   'P 1'
#
loop_
_entity.id
_entity.type
_entity.pdbx_description
1 polymer ?
#
loop_
_entity_poly.entity_id
_entity_poly.type
_entity_poly.pdbx_seq_one_letter_code
_entity_poly.pdbx_strand_id
1 'polypeptide(L)'
;MQRPTAAAPGDVATPSPSAAATPELAPDSPYRILIVEDDRSQALFAQSVLHGAGMHAQVEMAAGGVQQAINDYRPDLVLMD
;
A
#
# COMPACT_ATOMS: atom_id res chain seq x y z
N MET A 1 49.36 -19.05 -23.90
CA MET A 1 48.23 -19.39 -24.78
C MET A 1 47.13 -18.36 -24.56
N GLN A 2 46.63 -17.75 -25.65
CA GLN A 2 45.40 -16.94 -25.84
C GLN A 2 45.11 -15.65 -25.03
N ARG A 3 45.07 -14.53 -25.76
CA ARG A 3 44.18 -13.33 -25.63
C ARG A 3 42.74 -13.74 -26.08
N PRO A 4 41.59 -13.04 -25.85
CA PRO A 4 41.35 -11.57 -25.91
C PRO A 4 40.18 -11.03 -24.99
N THR A 5 40.02 -9.71 -24.72
CA THR A 5 39.15 -8.63 -25.29
C THR A 5 37.61 -8.75 -25.23
N ALA A 6 36.98 -7.58 -24.97
CA ALA A 6 35.63 -7.11 -25.36
C ALA A 6 34.41 -7.81 -24.72
N ALA A 7 33.21 -7.23 -24.60
CA ALA A 7 32.62 -5.89 -24.60
C ALA A 7 31.13 -6.16 -24.27
N ALA A 8 30.42 -5.25 -23.58
CA ALA A 8 28.95 -5.27 -23.49
C ALA A 8 28.32 -4.92 -24.86
N PRO A 9 26.97 -4.82 -25.08
CA PRO A 9 25.78 -5.16 -24.28
C PRO A 9 24.69 -5.91 -25.12
N GLY A 10 23.51 -6.16 -24.53
CA GLY A 10 22.26 -6.27 -25.30
C GLY A 10 21.35 -7.43 -24.88
N ASP A 11 20.18 -7.10 -24.31
CA ASP A 11 18.90 -7.45 -24.91
C ASP A 11 17.77 -6.64 -24.25
N VAL A 12 17.09 -5.84 -25.07
CA VAL A 12 15.72 -5.33 -24.86
C VAL A 12 14.87 -6.23 -25.78
N ALA A 13 13.70 -6.78 -25.45
CA ALA A 13 12.63 -6.43 -24.54
C ALA A 13 11.59 -7.58 -24.51
N THR A 14 10.70 -7.63 -23.52
CA THR A 14 9.24 -7.79 -23.75
C THR A 14 8.47 -7.27 -22.53
N PRO A 15 7.46 -6.40 -22.69
CA PRO A 15 6.60 -5.97 -21.58
C PRO A 15 5.54 -7.05 -21.30
N SER A 16 5.61 -7.69 -20.13
CA SER A 16 4.52 -8.53 -19.64
C SER A 16 3.45 -7.66 -18.98
N PRO A 17 2.16 -7.98 -19.19
CA PRO A 17 1.05 -7.10 -18.86
C PRO A 17 0.93 -6.92 -17.35
N SER A 18 0.48 -5.73 -16.97
CA SER A 18 0.02 -5.36 -15.65
C SER A 18 -0.88 -6.46 -15.06
N ALA A 19 -0.30 -7.34 -14.26
CA ALA A 19 -1.02 -7.96 -13.16
C ALA A 19 -0.77 -7.03 -12.00
N ALA A 20 -1.77 -6.18 -11.69
CA ALA A 20 -1.87 -5.59 -10.38
C ALA A 20 -1.69 -6.74 -9.39
N ALA A 21 -0.52 -6.81 -8.77
CA ALA A 21 -0.18 -7.87 -7.85
C ALA A 21 -1.25 -7.81 -6.77
N THR A 22 -2.19 -8.74 -6.79
CA THR A 22 -3.02 -9.01 -5.63
C THR A 22 -2.00 -9.36 -4.56
N PRO A 23 -1.82 -8.52 -3.52
CA PRO A 23 -0.87 -8.88 -2.49
C PRO A 23 -1.39 -10.17 -1.90
N GLU A 24 -0.61 -11.24 -2.01
CA GLU A 24 -0.87 -12.48 -1.29
C GLU A 24 -0.66 -12.16 0.19
N LEU A 25 -1.73 -11.65 0.80
CA LEU A 25 -1.77 -11.24 2.18
C LEU A 25 -1.58 -12.49 3.01
N ALA A 26 -0.41 -12.59 3.65
CA ALA A 26 -0.15 -13.63 4.63
C ALA A 26 -1.33 -13.64 5.62
N PRO A 27 -2.04 -14.77 5.77
CA PRO A 27 -3.33 -14.84 6.48
C PRO A 27 -3.25 -14.49 7.98
N ASP A 28 -2.04 -14.25 8.50
CA ASP A 28 -1.77 -14.05 9.93
C ASP A 28 -1.46 -12.59 10.34
N SER A 29 -1.47 -11.61 9.42
CA SER A 29 -1.24 -10.19 9.77
C SER A 29 -2.51 -9.35 9.72
N PRO A 30 -2.85 -8.58 10.77
CA PRO A 30 -4.01 -7.68 10.76
C PRO A 30 -3.91 -6.66 9.63
N TYR A 31 -4.96 -6.55 8.82
CA TYR A 31 -5.06 -5.53 7.77
C TYR A 31 -4.93 -4.13 8.36
N ARG A 32 -4.07 -3.30 7.77
CA ARG A 32 -3.89 -1.90 8.15
C ARG A 32 -4.68 -1.01 7.20
N ILE A 33 -5.57 -0.22 7.76
CA ILE A 33 -6.51 0.62 7.02
C ILE A 33 -6.26 2.08 7.38
N LEU A 34 -6.06 2.91 6.37
CA LEU A 34 -6.07 4.36 6.53
C LEU A 34 -7.46 4.89 6.19
N ILE A 35 -8.13 5.50 7.14
CA ILE A 35 -9.42 6.18 6.97
C ILE A 35 -9.11 7.66 6.68
N VAL A 36 -9.65 8.20 5.59
CA VAL A 36 -9.59 9.62 5.25
C VAL A 36 -11.00 10.17 5.34
N GLU A 37 -11.26 10.97 6.36
CA GLU A 37 -12.61 11.43 6.71
C GLU A 37 -12.52 12.75 7.48
N ASP A 38 -13.21 13.80 7.02
CA ASP A 38 -13.18 15.12 7.65
C ASP A 38 -14.15 15.27 8.83
N ASP A 39 -15.16 14.40 8.94
CA ASP A 39 -16.03 14.33 10.10
C ASP A 39 -15.55 13.33 11.16
N ARG A 40 -15.25 13.86 12.35
CA ARG A 40 -14.71 13.06 13.45
C ARG A 40 -15.66 11.94 13.90
N SER A 41 -16.96 12.15 13.84
CA SER A 41 -17.94 11.17 14.31
C SER A 41 -18.04 9.98 13.35
N GLN A 42 -18.02 10.24 12.03
CA GLN A 42 -17.95 9.21 10.99
C GLN A 42 -16.65 8.41 11.09
N ALA A 43 -15.52 9.10 11.27
CA ALA A 43 -14.21 8.46 11.38
C ALA A 43 -14.13 7.50 12.58
N LEU A 44 -14.63 7.92 13.75
CA LEU A 44 -14.66 7.10 14.95
C LEU A 44 -15.60 5.89 14.82
N PHE A 45 -16.72 6.07 14.11
CA PHE A 45 -17.62 4.96 13.81
C PHE A 45 -16.92 3.92 12.92
N ALA A 46 -16.34 4.34 11.80
CA ALA A 46 -15.60 3.47 10.89
C ALA A 46 -14.44 2.74 11.60
N GLN A 47 -13.64 3.47 12.39
CA GLN A 47 -12.56 2.91 13.18
C GLN A 47 -13.06 1.85 14.18
N SER A 48 -14.20 2.09 14.85
CA SER A 48 -14.78 1.14 15.80
C SER A 48 -15.22 -0.17 15.12
N VAL A 49 -15.84 -0.08 13.94
CA VAL A 49 -16.26 -1.25 13.16
C VAL A 49 -15.05 -2.07 12.70
N LEU A 50 -14.02 -1.41 12.15
CA LEU A 50 -12.80 -2.07 11.67
C LEU A 50 -12.01 -2.71 12.82
N HIS A 51 -11.90 -2.02 13.96
CA HIS A 51 -11.27 -2.58 15.15
C HIS A 51 -12.05 -3.79 15.69
N GLY A 52 -13.39 -3.74 15.67
CA GLY A 52 -14.24 -4.88 16.02
C GLY A 52 -14.04 -6.10 15.10
N ALA A 53 -13.61 -5.88 13.86
CA ALA A 53 -13.25 -6.93 12.90
C ALA A 53 -11.79 -7.42 13.03
N GLY A 54 -11.02 -6.92 14.00
CA GLY A 54 -9.62 -7.29 14.20
C GLY A 54 -8.64 -6.60 13.25
N MET A 55 -9.05 -5.50 12.61
CA MET A 55 -8.21 -4.72 11.72
C MET A 55 -7.56 -3.55 12.47
N HIS A 56 -6.42 -3.09 11.98
CA HIS A 56 -5.81 -1.86 12.46
C HIS A 56 -6.31 -0.70 11.61
N ALA A 57 -6.80 0.37 12.25
CA ALA A 57 -7.33 1.52 11.54
C ALA A 57 -6.74 2.83 12.10
N GLN A 58 -6.14 3.63 11.23
CA GLN A 58 -5.66 4.98 11.50
C GLN A 58 -6.52 5.99 10.75
N VAL A 59 -6.82 7.13 11.39
CA VAL A 59 -7.64 8.20 10.80
C VAL A 59 -6.75 9.37 10.40
N GLU A 60 -6.97 9.88 9.19
CA GLU A 60 -6.44 11.14 8.67
C GLU A 60 -7.60 12.09 8.41
N MET A 61 -7.64 13.20 9.13
CA MET A 61 -8.75 14.18 9.04
C MET A 61 -8.58 15.14 7.87
N ALA A 62 -7.37 15.22 7.29
CA ALA A 62 -7.05 16.19 6.26
C ALA A 62 -6.51 15.51 5.01
N ALA A 63 -7.14 15.75 3.86
CA ALA A 63 -6.70 15.24 2.56
C ALA A 63 -5.22 15.55 2.25
N GLY A 64 -4.69 16.66 2.75
CA GLY A 64 -3.28 17.03 2.58
C GLY A 64 -2.28 16.13 3.33
N GLY A 65 -2.71 15.46 4.40
CA GLY A 65 -1.87 14.56 5.21
C GLY A 65 -1.79 13.13 4.66
N VAL A 66 -2.72 12.76 3.77
CA VAL A 66 -2.91 11.37 3.30
C VAL A 66 -1.64 10.78 2.69
N GLN A 67 -0.93 11.54 1.86
CA GLN A 67 0.27 11.03 1.20
C GLN A 67 1.40 10.69 2.19
N GLN A 68 1.54 11.50 3.26
CA GLN A 68 2.51 11.22 4.33
C GLN A 68 2.04 10.04 5.17
N ALA A 69 0.75 10.02 5.54
CA ALA A 69 0.16 8.92 6.28
C ALA A 69 0.35 7.57 5.55
N ILE A 70 0.20 7.52 4.23
CA ILE A 70 0.46 6.31 3.43
C ILE A 70 1.92 5.87 3.53
N ASN A 71 2.87 6.80 3.47
CA ASN A 71 4.29 6.49 3.54
C ASN A 71 4.71 5.96 4.91
N ASP A 72 4.18 6.57 5.98
CA ASP A 72 4.54 6.26 7.36
C ASP A 72 3.82 5.01 7.88
N TYR A 73 2.52 4.93 7.65
CA TYR A 73 1.66 3.86 8.17
C TYR A 73 1.68 2.60 7.28
N ARG A 74 1.97 2.77 5.99
CA ARG A 74 1.97 1.70 4.98
C ARG A 74 0.67 0.89 5.00
N PRO A 75 -0.50 1.53 4.83
CA PRO A 75 -1.78 0.84 4.84
C PRO A 75 -1.88 -0.15 3.68
N ASP A 76 -2.64 -1.22 3.90
CA ASP A 76 -2.99 -2.22 2.90
C ASP A 76 -4.26 -1.78 2.12
N LEU A 77 -5.08 -0.92 2.72
CA LEU A 77 -6.27 -0.32 2.12
C LEU A 77 -6.45 1.13 2.60
N VAL A 78 -6.88 2.02 1.71
CA VAL A 78 -7.32 3.38 2.04
C VAL A 78 -8.83 3.46 1.86
N LEU A 79 -9.54 3.82 2.93
CA LEU A 79 -10.96 4.12 2.91
C LEU A 79 -11.09 5.65 2.86
N MET A 80 -11.71 6.17 1.80
CA MET A 80 -11.88 7.60 1.58
C MET A 80 -13.37 7.85 1.34
N ASP A 81 -13.97 8.70 2.17
CA ASP A 81 -15.35 9.22 1.98
C ASP A 81 -15.34 10.51 1.15
#